data_AF-A0A2D7Y473-F1
#
_entry.id   AF-A0A2D7Y473-F1
#
_cell.length_a   1.000
_cell.length_b   1.000
_cell.length_c   1.000
_cell.angle_alpha   90.00
_cell.angle_beta   90.00
_cell.angle_gamma   90.00
#
_symmetry.space_group_name_H-M   'P 1'
#
loop_
_entity.id
_entity.type
_entity.pdbx_description
1 polymer ?
#
loop_
_entity_poly.entity_id
_entity_poly.type
_entity_poly.pdbx_seq_one_letter_code
_entity_poly.pdbx_strand_id
1 'polypeptide(L)'
;MEADMPDTTTAGHPIQIIRPSLAWVTACGASGLALVASFGLASFVDTGADVRSVIEFVAALLPASLFFAIFIGFYTLVPTLAAAWLMHALRWRAVWISALLGGLTGAAMLQVFNLPLAYGVEGIWITGLFTGVGLIGGAVYRLVAGRAA
;
A
#
# COMPACT_ATOMS: atom_id res chain seq x y z
N MET A 1 -26.29 21.69 47.54
CA MET A 1 -24.97 22.26 47.27
C MET A 1 -24.09 21.08 46.89
N GLU A 2 -23.92 20.91 45.59
CA GLU A 2 -23.13 19.89 44.91
C GLU A 2 -21.77 19.61 45.57
N ALA A 3 -21.38 18.34 45.57
CA ALA A 3 -20.03 17.96 45.20
C ALA A 3 -20.14 16.77 44.23
N ASP A 4 -20.45 17.12 42.97
CA ASP A 4 -20.40 16.22 41.83
C ASP A 4 -18.93 15.80 41.63
N MET A 5 -18.67 14.51 41.78
CA MET A 5 -17.33 13.94 41.78
C MET A 5 -16.93 13.66 40.32
N PRO A 6 -15.81 14.20 39.81
CA PRO A 6 -15.42 13.95 38.43
C PRO A 6 -15.03 12.49 38.27
N ASP A 7 -15.81 11.79 37.45
CA ASP A 7 -15.62 10.41 37.05
C ASP A 7 -14.30 10.29 36.25
N THR A 8 -13.21 9.91 36.93
CA THR A 8 -11.89 9.70 36.30
C THR A 8 -11.78 8.33 35.63
N THR A 9 -12.82 7.91 34.93
CA THR A 9 -12.80 6.74 34.06
C THR A 9 -12.49 7.19 32.63
N THR A 10 -11.27 7.69 32.41
CA THR A 10 -10.65 7.63 31.08
C THR A 10 -10.39 6.16 30.78
N ALA A 11 -11.44 5.44 30.41
CA ALA A 11 -11.35 4.14 29.79
C ALA A 11 -10.51 4.33 28.53
N GLY A 12 -9.22 4.00 28.63
CA GLY A 12 -8.33 3.92 27.49
C GLY A 12 -8.97 2.96 26.50
N HIS A 13 -9.62 3.49 25.46
CA HIS A 13 -10.09 2.68 24.36
C HIS A 13 -8.89 1.82 23.92
N PRO A 14 -9.01 0.49 23.95
CA PRO A 14 -7.92 -0.37 23.51
C PRO A 14 -7.60 0.05 22.08
N ILE A 15 -6.43 0.63 21.88
CA ILE A 15 -5.90 0.94 20.56
C ILE A 15 -5.86 -0.41 19.86
N GLN A 16 -6.82 -0.69 18.97
CA GLN A 16 -6.90 -1.96 18.26
C GLN A 16 -5.76 -1.99 17.23
N ILE A 17 -4.52 -2.22 17.68
CA ILE A 17 -3.30 -2.31 16.86
C ILE A 17 -3.42 -3.39 15.76
N ILE A 18 -4.30 -4.38 15.99
CA ILE A 18 -4.60 -5.46 15.06
C ILE A 18 -5.18 -4.93 13.74
N ARG A 19 -6.00 -3.87 13.77
CA ARG A 19 -6.66 -3.32 12.58
C ARG A 19 -5.70 -2.61 11.59
N PRO A 20 -4.86 -1.67 12.01
CA PRO A 20 -3.91 -1.02 11.11
C PRO A 20 -2.87 -2.02 10.58
N SER A 21 -2.47 -3.00 11.40
CA SER A 21 -1.54 -4.06 10.97
C SER A 21 -2.15 -4.92 9.87
N LEU A 22 -3.41 -5.37 10.04
CA LEU A 22 -4.12 -6.15 9.02
C LEU A 22 -4.38 -5.31 7.76
N ALA A 23 -4.78 -4.05 7.90
CA ALA A 23 -4.95 -3.13 6.78
C ALA A 23 -3.66 -2.95 5.99
N TRP A 24 -2.52 -2.84 6.67
CA TRP A 24 -1.21 -2.74 6.04
C TRP A 24 -0.82 -4.03 5.31
N VAL A 25 -1.01 -5.20 5.92
CA VAL A 25 -0.75 -6.49 5.24
C VAL A 25 -1.63 -6.62 3.99
N THR A 26 -2.92 -6.28 4.07
CA THR A 26 -3.81 -6.32 2.90
C THR A 26 -3.42 -5.31 1.82
N ALA A 27 -2.93 -4.13 2.21
CA ALA A 27 -2.44 -3.13 1.28
C ALA A 27 -1.16 -3.60 0.56
N CYS A 28 -0.22 -4.22 1.30
CA CYS A 28 0.98 -4.81 0.72
C CYS A 28 0.64 -5.94 -0.26
N GLY A 29 -0.32 -6.80 0.10
CA GLY A 29 -0.83 -7.85 -0.79
C GLY A 29 -1.46 -7.27 -2.06
N ALA A 30 -2.31 -6.25 -1.93
CA ALA A 30 -2.95 -5.59 -3.08
C ALA A 30 -1.94 -4.91 -3.99
N SER A 31 -0.95 -4.22 -3.42
CA SER A 31 0.14 -3.60 -4.20
C SER A 31 1.02 -4.64 -4.88
N GLY A 32 1.36 -5.73 -4.21
CA GLY A 32 2.11 -6.85 -4.81
C GLY A 32 1.36 -7.48 -5.98
N LEU A 33 0.06 -7.73 -5.82
CA LEU A 33 -0.80 -8.27 -6.89
C LEU A 33 -0.92 -7.29 -8.06
N ALA A 34 -1.09 -5.99 -7.78
CA ALA A 34 -1.15 -4.96 -8.82
C ALA A 34 0.15 -4.92 -9.63
N LEU A 35 1.31 -5.00 -8.97
CA LEU A 35 2.61 -4.97 -9.61
C LEU A 35 2.84 -6.19 -10.53
N VAL A 36 2.52 -7.40 -10.05
CA VAL A 36 2.60 -8.62 -10.86
C VAL A 36 1.62 -8.57 -12.04
N ALA A 37 0.40 -8.10 -11.81
CA ALA A 37 -0.59 -7.94 -12.86
C ALA A 37 -0.11 -6.97 -13.95
N SER A 38 0.52 -5.85 -13.58
CA SER A 38 1.07 -4.90 -14.54
C SER A 38 2.19 -5.49 -15.40
N PHE A 39 3.13 -6.24 -14.80
CA PHE A 39 4.17 -6.91 -15.58
C PHE A 39 3.63 -8.03 -16.46
N GLY A 40 2.66 -8.80 -15.97
CA GLY A 40 1.98 -9.83 -16.76
C GLY A 40 1.23 -9.24 -17.95
N LEU A 41 0.49 -8.15 -17.75
CA LEU A 41 -0.25 -7.49 -18.82
C LEU A 41 0.70 -6.95 -19.90
N ALA A 42 1.81 -6.32 -19.49
CA ALA A 42 2.83 -5.83 -20.42
C ALA A 42 3.42 -6.98 -21.25
N SER A 43 3.76 -8.10 -20.61
CA SER A 43 4.27 -9.28 -21.30
C SER A 43 3.28 -9.82 -22.34
N PHE A 44 1.97 -9.88 -22.02
CA PHE A 44 0.97 -10.38 -22.97
C PHE A 44 0.77 -9.48 -24.18
N VAL A 45 0.94 -8.16 -24.01
CA VAL A 45 0.89 -7.19 -25.11
C VAL A 45 2.06 -7.38 -26.06
N ASP A 46 3.26 -7.67 -25.52
CA ASP A 46 4.48 -7.79 -26.34
C ASP A 46 4.62 -9.14 -27.06
N THR A 47 4.28 -10.26 -26.42
CA THR A 47 4.48 -11.60 -27.00
C THR A 47 3.25 -12.23 -27.63
N GLY A 48 2.07 -11.63 -27.45
CA GLY A 48 0.79 -12.27 -27.74
C GLY A 48 0.43 -13.33 -26.70
N ALA A 49 -0.85 -13.42 -26.35
CA ALA A 49 -1.31 -14.34 -25.32
C ALA A 49 -1.56 -15.75 -25.91
N ASP A 50 -0.70 -16.71 -25.56
CA ASP A 50 -0.97 -18.14 -25.76
C ASP A 50 -1.58 -18.76 -24.50
N VAL A 51 -2.48 -19.73 -24.64
CA VAL A 51 -3.20 -20.38 -23.53
C VAL A 51 -2.23 -20.95 -22.50
N ARG A 52 -1.09 -21.51 -22.95
CA ARG A 52 -0.05 -22.02 -22.07
C ARG A 52 0.61 -20.92 -21.23
N SER A 53 0.92 -19.78 -21.86
CA SER A 53 1.51 -18.62 -21.17
C SER A 53 0.56 -18.02 -20.11
N VAL A 54 -0.75 -18.03 -20.37
CA VAL A 54 -1.76 -17.58 -19.40
C VAL A 54 -1.82 -18.51 -18.19
N ILE A 55 -1.78 -19.82 -18.40
CA ILE A 55 -1.79 -20.80 -17.30
C ILE A 55 -0.52 -20.68 -16.44
N GLU A 56 0.65 -20.57 -17.08
CA GLU A 56 1.93 -20.39 -16.37
C GLU A 56 1.95 -19.08 -15.58
N PHE A 57 1.42 -17.99 -16.14
CA PHE A 57 1.26 -16.72 -15.44
C PHE A 57 0.32 -16.81 -14.23
N VAL A 58 -0.85 -17.43 -14.37
CA VAL A 58 -1.79 -17.62 -13.26
C VAL A 58 -1.18 -18.48 -12.15
N ALA A 59 -0.44 -19.52 -12.51
CA ALA A 59 0.28 -20.35 -11.56
C ALA A 59 1.39 -19.58 -10.82
N ALA A 60 2.09 -18.67 -11.52
CA ALA A 60 3.13 -17.81 -10.95
C ALA A 60 2.58 -16.59 -10.19
N LEU A 61 1.30 -16.23 -10.38
CA LEU A 61 0.69 -15.03 -9.82
C LEU A 61 0.76 -15.01 -8.28
N LEU A 62 0.41 -16.13 -7.65
CA LEU A 62 0.39 -16.24 -6.18
C LEU A 62 1.81 -16.13 -5.56
N PRO A 63 2.81 -16.93 -5.97
CA PRO A 63 4.16 -16.83 -5.40
C PRO A 63 4.83 -15.48 -5.71
N ALA A 64 4.65 -14.93 -6.91
CA ALA A 64 5.21 -13.63 -7.27
C ALA A 64 4.57 -12.49 -6.47
N SER A 65 3.24 -12.50 -6.31
CA SER A 65 2.55 -11.45 -5.56
C SER A 65 2.90 -11.49 -4.07
N LEU A 66 3.08 -12.67 -3.49
CA LEU A 66 3.58 -12.83 -2.12
C LEU A 66 5.00 -12.28 -1.97
N PHE A 67 5.89 -12.57 -2.91
CA PHE A 67 7.26 -12.04 -2.89
C PHE A 67 7.25 -10.50 -2.90
N PHE A 68 6.50 -9.89 -3.82
CA PHE A 68 6.39 -8.43 -3.88
C PHE A 68 5.65 -7.85 -2.67
N ALA A 69 4.65 -8.53 -2.11
CA ALA A 69 3.98 -8.08 -0.90
C ALA A 69 4.93 -8.03 0.30
N ILE A 70 5.79 -9.04 0.47
CA ILE A 70 6.82 -9.06 1.51
C ILE A 70 7.82 -7.92 1.29
N PHE A 71 8.31 -7.78 0.06
CA PHE A 71 9.24 -6.71 -0.31
C PHE A 71 8.64 -5.33 0.02
N ILE A 72 7.44 -5.03 -0.49
CA ILE A 72 6.72 -3.79 -0.23
C ILE A 72 6.50 -3.60 1.27
N GLY A 73 6.13 -4.65 2.00
CA GLY A 73 6.00 -4.60 3.46
C GLY A 73 7.28 -4.10 4.12
N PHE A 74 8.42 -4.75 3.89
CA PHE A 74 9.69 -4.34 4.50
C PHE A 74 10.02 -2.86 4.27
N TYR A 75 9.82 -2.34 3.06
CA TYR A 75 10.14 -0.95 2.74
C TYR A 75 9.08 0.07 3.18
N THR A 76 7.83 -0.35 3.30
CA THR A 76 6.73 0.55 3.67
C THR A 76 6.43 0.54 5.17
N LEU A 77 7.05 -0.33 5.97
CA LEU A 77 6.82 -0.42 7.42
C LEU A 77 6.99 0.93 8.11
N VAL A 78 8.14 1.58 7.92
CA VAL A 78 8.46 2.88 8.54
C VAL A 78 7.60 4.02 7.96
N PRO A 79 7.51 4.19 6.63
CA PRO A 79 6.62 5.20 6.04
C PRO A 79 5.16 5.05 6.46
N THR A 80 4.66 3.82 6.57
CA THR A 80 3.27 3.55 6.95
C THR A 80 3.01 3.88 8.41
N LEU A 81 3.95 3.57 9.31
CA LEU A 81 3.87 3.99 10.72
C LEU A 81 3.83 5.52 10.84
N ALA A 82 4.71 6.22 10.11
CA ALA A 82 4.73 7.69 10.10
C ALA A 82 3.42 8.27 9.52
N ALA A 83 2.93 7.71 8.41
CA ALA A 83 1.68 8.14 7.78
C ALA A 83 0.45 7.85 8.67
N ALA A 84 0.42 6.71 9.37
CA ALA A 84 -0.64 6.38 10.32
C ALA A 84 -0.68 7.37 11.48
N TRP A 85 0.49 7.73 12.04
CA TRP A 85 0.61 8.78 13.05
C TRP A 85 0.13 10.13 12.54
N LEU A 86 0.56 10.53 11.34
CA LEU A 86 0.15 11.80 10.72
C LEU A 86 -1.35 11.85 10.48
N MET A 87 -1.94 10.78 9.94
CA MET A 87 -3.38 10.66 9.71
C MET A 87 -4.17 10.75 11.01
N HIS A 88 -3.66 10.15 12.10
CA HIS A 88 -4.27 10.25 13.41
C HIS A 88 -4.22 11.69 13.95
N ALA A 89 -3.05 12.32 13.90
CA ALA A 89 -2.84 13.70 14.37
C ALA A 89 -3.71 14.71 13.63
N LEU A 90 -3.86 14.56 12.31
CA LEU A 90 -4.61 15.48 11.46
C LEU A 90 -6.07 15.07 11.24
N ARG A 91 -6.53 13.98 11.88
CA ARG A 91 -7.89 13.42 11.74
C ARG A 91 -8.30 13.18 10.29
N TRP A 92 -7.36 12.81 9.43
CA TRP A 92 -7.61 12.57 8.01
C TRP A 92 -8.46 11.33 7.82
N ARG A 93 -9.67 11.51 7.26
CA ARG A 93 -10.62 10.41 7.05
C ARG A 93 -10.76 9.97 5.60
N ALA A 94 -10.36 10.78 4.63
CA ALA A 94 -10.64 10.56 3.22
C ALA A 94 -9.71 9.53 2.57
N VAL A 95 -10.28 8.64 1.75
CA VAL A 95 -9.55 7.58 1.03
C VAL A 95 -8.53 8.14 0.05
N TRP A 96 -8.86 9.23 -0.65
CA TRP A 96 -7.97 9.84 -1.63
C TRP A 96 -6.67 10.36 -1.01
N ILE A 97 -6.69 10.81 0.26
CA ILE A 97 -5.48 11.28 0.96
C ILE A 97 -4.53 10.10 1.21
N SER A 98 -5.05 8.97 1.70
CA SER A 98 -4.26 7.76 1.91
C SER A 98 -3.75 7.17 0.59
N ALA A 99 -4.56 7.24 -0.47
CA ALA A 99 -4.13 6.85 -1.80
C ALA A 99 -2.94 7.72 -2.25
N LEU A 100 -3.05 9.05 -2.20
CA LEU A 100 -1.96 9.96 -2.58
C LEU A 100 -0.69 9.73 -1.75
N LEU A 101 -0.80 9.53 -0.43
CA LEU A 101 0.34 9.19 0.42
C LEU A 101 0.99 7.87 -0.01
N GLY A 102 0.17 6.86 -0.33
CA GLY A 102 0.66 5.59 -0.87
C GLY A 102 1.37 5.79 -2.21
N GLY A 103 0.82 6.59 -3.11
CA GLY A 103 1.43 6.92 -4.40
C GLY A 103 2.76 7.66 -4.26
N LEU A 104 2.82 8.66 -3.38
CA LEU A 104 4.05 9.37 -3.04
C LEU A 104 5.10 8.43 -2.45
N THR A 105 4.69 7.49 -1.59
CA THR A 105 5.59 6.49 -1.00
C THR A 105 6.13 5.56 -2.09
N GLY A 106 5.28 5.12 -3.03
CA GLY A 106 5.70 4.32 -4.18
C GLY A 106 6.70 5.05 -5.08
N ALA A 107 6.45 6.32 -5.38
CA ALA A 107 7.39 7.17 -6.14
C ALA A 107 8.73 7.36 -5.41
N ALA A 108 8.68 7.65 -4.12
CA ALA A 108 9.87 7.86 -3.28
C ALA A 108 10.72 6.59 -3.16
N MET A 109 10.08 5.42 -3.09
CA MET A 109 10.77 4.14 -2.98
C MET A 109 11.73 3.89 -4.15
N LEU A 110 11.40 4.32 -5.36
CA LEU A 110 12.31 4.22 -6.52
C LEU A 110 13.49 5.19 -6.46
N GLN A 111 13.31 6.36 -5.83
CA GLN A 111 14.37 7.35 -5.67
C GLN A 111 15.46 6.84 -4.71
N VAL A 112 15.08 6.05 -3.69
CA VAL A 112 16.04 5.43 -2.75
C VAL A 112 17.02 4.50 -3.48
N PHE A 113 16.59 3.87 -4.58
CA PHE A 113 17.44 3.01 -5.40
C PHE A 113 18.12 3.73 -6.58
N ASN A 114 17.98 5.06 -6.67
CA ASN A 114 18.57 5.89 -7.72
C ASN A 114 18.19 5.48 -9.16
N LEU A 115 17.09 4.72 -9.31
CA LEU A 115 16.65 4.18 -10.60
C LEU A 115 16.28 5.31 -11.60
N PRO A 116 15.48 6.32 -11.26
CA PRO A 116 15.04 7.29 -12.27
C PRO A 116 16.18 8.11 -12.88
N LEU A 117 17.21 8.45 -12.09
CA LEU A 117 18.38 9.20 -12.56
C LEU A 117 19.34 8.31 -13.37
N ALA A 118 19.38 7.00 -13.11
CA ALA A 118 20.19 6.05 -13.85
C ALA A 118 19.57 5.64 -15.20
N TYR A 119 18.24 5.61 -15.31
CA TYR A 119 17.51 5.10 -16.48
C TYR A 119 16.88 6.19 -17.37
N GLY A 120 17.04 7.48 -17.05
CA GLY A 120 16.56 8.59 -17.89
C GLY A 120 15.03 8.56 -18.09
N VAL A 121 14.57 8.64 -19.33
CA VAL A 121 13.12 8.70 -19.67
C VAL A 121 12.38 7.41 -19.27
N GLU A 122 13.03 6.25 -19.32
CA GLU A 122 12.44 4.97 -18.88
C GLU A 122 12.14 4.97 -17.38
N GLY A 123 12.92 5.72 -16.60
CA GLY A 123 12.68 5.93 -15.19
C GLY A 123 11.33 6.58 -14.87
N ILE A 124 10.78 7.38 -15.79
CA ILE A 124 9.47 8.04 -15.63
C ILE A 124 8.35 7.00 -15.65
N TRP A 125 8.40 6.03 -16.57
CA TRP A 125 7.39 4.97 -16.68
C TRP A 125 7.40 4.05 -15.46
N ILE A 126 8.59 3.67 -15.00
CA ILE A 126 8.77 2.88 -13.79
C ILE A 126 8.25 3.66 -12.58
N THR A 127 8.53 4.96 -12.50
CA THR A 127 8.00 5.84 -11.44
C THR A 127 6.49 5.93 -11.47
N GLY A 128 5.88 6.08 -12.65
CA GLY A 128 4.43 6.08 -12.83
C GLY A 128 3.79 4.77 -12.37
N LEU A 129 4.40 3.63 -12.73
CA LEU A 129 3.93 2.31 -12.32
C LEU A 129 3.94 2.16 -10.79
N PHE A 130 5.07 2.45 -10.13
CA PHE A 130 5.17 2.33 -8.67
C PHE A 130 4.29 3.35 -7.94
N THR A 131 4.10 4.54 -8.51
CA THR A 131 3.12 5.51 -8.01
C THR A 131 1.72 4.92 -8.06
N GLY A 132 1.30 4.32 -9.18
CA GLY A 132 0.01 3.67 -9.33
C GLY A 132 -0.19 2.52 -8.36
N VAL A 133 0.81 1.66 -8.20
CA VAL A 133 0.81 0.55 -7.22
C VAL A 133 0.70 1.08 -5.79
N GLY A 134 1.37 2.19 -5.49
CA GLY A 134 1.26 2.89 -4.22
C GLY A 134 -0.13 3.49 -3.97
N LEU A 135 -0.77 4.07 -5.00
CA LEU A 135 -2.15 4.58 -4.92
C LEU A 135 -3.13 3.47 -4.53
N ILE A 136 -3.00 2.28 -5.16
CA ILE A 136 -3.83 1.11 -4.87
C ILE A 136 -3.63 0.66 -3.42
N GLY A 137 -2.38 0.52 -2.99
CA GLY A 137 -2.05 0.15 -1.61
C GLY A 137 -2.63 1.13 -0.59
N GLY A 138 -2.44 2.43 -0.80
CA GLY A 138 -2.96 3.48 0.07
C GLY A 138 -4.49 3.52 0.14
N ALA A 139 -5.17 3.29 -1.00
CA ALA A 139 -6.63 3.19 -1.05
C ALA A 139 -7.13 1.96 -0.28
N VAL A 140 -6.55 0.78 -0.53
CA VAL A 140 -6.90 -0.48 0.15
C VAL A 140 -6.66 -0.38 1.65
N TYR A 141 -5.51 0.17 2.07
CA TYR A 141 -5.21 0.42 3.48
C TYR A 141 -6.34 1.20 4.14
N ARG A 142 -6.79 2.29 3.54
CA ARG A 142 -7.82 3.15 4.14
C ARG A 142 -9.21 2.52 4.11
N LEU A 143 -9.54 1.76 3.07
CA LEU A 143 -10.80 1.02 2.99
C LEU A 143 -10.89 -0.06 4.08
N VAL A 144 -9.79 -0.75 4.35
CA VAL A 144 -9.73 -1.80 5.38
C VAL A 144 -9.65 -1.20 6.78
N ALA A 145 -8.82 -0.17 6.98
CA ALA A 145 -8.71 0.52 8.27
C ALA A 145 -9.94 1.36 8.64
N GLY A 146 -10.67 1.88 7.63
CA GLY A 146 -11.84 2.74 7.80
C GLY A 146 -13.18 2.01 7.91
N ARG A 147 -13.25 0.72 7.56
CA ARG A 147 -14.47 -0.09 7.55
C ARG A 147 -15.06 -0.41 8.93
N ALA A 148 -14.56 0.22 9.98
CA ALA A 148 -14.94 -0.15 11.33
C ALA A 148 -14.98 1.03 12.30
N ALA A 149 -15.66 2.08 11.84
CA ALA A 149 -16.35 3.06 12.67
C ALA A 149 -17.85 2.89 12.45
#